data_AF-A0AAV1CT11-F1
#
_entry.id   AF-A0AAV1CT11-F1
#
_cell.length_a   1.000
_cell.length_b   1.000
_cell.length_c   1.000
_cell.angle_alpha   90.00
_cell.angle_beta   90.00
_cell.angle_gamma   90.00
#
_symmetry.space_group_name_H-M   'P 1'
#
loop_
_entity.id
_entity.type
_entity.pdbx_description
1 polymer ?
#
loop_
_entity_poly.entity_id
_entity_poly.type
_entity_poly.pdbx_seq_one_letter_code
_entity_poly.pdbx_strand_id
1 'polypeptide(L)'
;MSNSNGNVNGVVMDDGAAELDFSGVKKREKLIIDTDPGIDDSMAILMAYQSPELEILGLTTIFGNVTTENATRNALLLSEIAGCPGIPVAEGSPGPLKGGIPRVADFVHGKDGLGNIFIPPPETKKIEKLASAFLVDKVSEYPGEVTILALGPLTNLALAVKRDSTFASKVKRIVVLGGSFFALGNVNPAAEANIYGDPEAADVVFTSGANIDVIGLNITTQVKMTDADLDELKQSNGKHAQFLSNICKFYRDWHVKSDGVYGIFFMTPSAL
;
A
#
# COMPACT_ATOMS: atom_id res chain seq x y z
N MET A 1 -49.54 37.37 -35.82
CA MET A 1 -50.02 36.00 -35.58
C MET A 1 -49.22 35.08 -36.50
N SER A 2 -48.11 34.54 -36.00
CA SER A 2 -47.18 33.72 -36.75
C SER A 2 -47.14 32.32 -36.13
N ASN A 3 -47.57 31.33 -36.92
CA ASN A 3 -47.29 29.92 -36.66
C ASN A 3 -46.05 29.54 -37.48
N SER A 4 -45.09 28.88 -36.86
CA SER A 4 -44.47 27.66 -37.42
C SER A 4 -43.45 27.02 -36.46
N ASN A 5 -43.62 25.70 -36.35
CA ASN A 5 -42.61 24.65 -36.27
C ASN A 5 -41.70 24.55 -35.05
N GLY A 6 -41.93 23.47 -34.29
CA GLY A 6 -40.96 22.89 -33.39
C GLY A 6 -39.72 22.37 -34.11
N ASN A 7 -38.63 22.33 -33.36
CA ASN A 7 -37.49 21.51 -33.68
C ASN A 7 -36.93 20.92 -32.38
N VAL A 8 -36.68 19.62 -32.44
CA VAL A 8 -36.03 18.75 -31.46
C VAL A 8 -34.57 19.17 -31.34
N ASN A 9 -33.99 19.10 -30.13
CA ASN A 9 -32.56 18.95 -29.79
C ASN A 9 -32.41 19.30 -28.31
N GLY A 10 -31.80 18.55 -27.41
CA GLY A 10 -31.09 17.29 -27.46
C GLY A 10 -30.68 17.07 -26.00
N VAL A 11 -30.83 15.85 -25.50
CA VAL A 11 -30.29 15.49 -24.18
C VAL A 11 -28.78 15.55 -24.30
N VAL A 12 -28.17 16.59 -23.75
CA VAL A 12 -26.74 16.58 -23.45
C VAL A 12 -26.62 15.82 -22.13
N MET A 13 -26.18 14.57 -22.22
CA MET A 13 -25.64 13.86 -21.07
C MET A 13 -24.37 14.62 -20.69
N ASP A 14 -24.39 15.22 -19.52
CA ASP A 14 -23.21 15.82 -18.91
C ASP A 14 -22.40 14.68 -18.30
N ASP A 15 -21.25 14.42 -18.92
CA ASP A 15 -20.28 13.42 -18.52
C ASP A 15 -19.58 13.95 -17.27
N GLY A 16 -20.27 13.86 -16.13
CA GLY A 16 -19.83 14.37 -14.84
C GLY A 16 -18.57 13.68 -14.31
N ALA A 17 -17.41 14.01 -14.88
CA ALA A 17 -16.17 13.99 -14.15
C ALA A 17 -16.25 15.15 -13.16
N ALA A 18 -16.56 14.85 -11.90
CA ALA A 18 -16.43 15.82 -10.83
C ALA A 18 -14.96 16.27 -10.77
N GLU A 19 -14.66 17.44 -11.33
CA GLU A 19 -13.38 18.11 -11.09
C GLU A 19 -13.34 18.47 -9.62
N LEU A 20 -12.45 17.80 -8.88
CA LEU A 20 -12.18 18.09 -7.49
C LEU A 20 -11.59 19.51 -7.40
N ASP A 21 -12.31 20.42 -6.76
CA ASP A 21 -11.85 21.79 -6.48
C ASP A 21 -10.79 21.76 -5.36
N PHE A 22 -9.53 22.04 -5.73
CA PHE A 22 -8.38 22.08 -4.81
C PHE A 22 -8.01 23.51 -4.37
N SER A 23 -8.86 24.51 -4.61
CA SER A 23 -8.53 25.94 -4.42
C SER A 23 -8.26 26.40 -2.97
N GLY A 24 -8.29 25.49 -1.99
CA GLY A 24 -7.88 25.73 -0.60
C GLY A 24 -6.89 24.70 -0.02
N VAL A 25 -6.32 23.81 -0.84
CA VAL A 25 -5.56 22.66 -0.33
C VAL A 25 -4.10 23.03 -0.04
N LYS A 26 -3.72 22.84 1.23
CA LYS A 26 -2.34 22.80 1.74
C LYS A 26 -1.48 21.96 0.77
N LYS A 27 -0.24 22.37 0.45
CA LYS A 27 0.68 21.63 -0.45
C LYS A 27 0.59 20.12 -0.16
N ARG A 28 0.17 19.31 -1.16
CA ARG A 28 0.02 17.85 -1.03
C ARG A 28 1.33 17.21 -0.59
N GLU A 29 1.25 16.24 0.28
CA GLU A 29 2.40 15.48 0.79
C GLU A 29 2.82 14.44 -0.24
N LYS A 30 4.07 14.52 -0.70
CA LYS A 30 4.64 13.55 -1.63
C LYS A 30 4.89 12.22 -0.93
N LEU A 31 4.28 11.16 -1.43
CA LEU A 31 4.33 9.84 -0.84
C LEU A 31 4.86 8.81 -1.85
N ILE A 32 5.79 7.97 -1.41
CA ILE A 32 6.09 6.68 -2.05
C ILE A 32 5.65 5.59 -1.10
N ILE A 33 4.99 4.56 -1.61
CA ILE A 33 4.55 3.40 -0.82
C ILE A 33 5.41 2.21 -1.21
N ASP A 34 6.19 1.68 -0.27
CA ASP A 34 6.95 0.43 -0.40
C ASP A 34 6.14 -0.71 0.20
N THR A 35 5.66 -1.63 -0.62
CA THR A 35 4.55 -2.53 -0.26
C THR A 35 4.70 -3.90 -0.91
N ASP A 36 4.07 -4.90 -0.32
CA ASP A 36 4.03 -6.29 -0.78
C ASP A 36 2.57 -6.74 -0.96
N PRO A 37 1.78 -6.11 -1.87
CA PRO A 37 0.34 -6.00 -1.69
C PRO A 37 -0.39 -7.29 -1.33
N GLY A 38 -0.67 -7.40 -0.03
CA GLY A 38 -1.67 -8.27 0.55
C GLY A 38 -3.02 -7.54 0.67
N ILE A 39 -3.96 -8.22 1.33
CA ILE A 39 -5.31 -7.72 1.56
C ILE A 39 -5.35 -6.37 2.30
N ASP A 40 -4.55 -6.20 3.36
CA ASP A 40 -4.43 -4.97 4.16
C ASP A 40 -3.62 -3.87 3.45
N ASP A 41 -2.54 -4.20 2.75
CA ASP A 41 -1.86 -3.28 1.83
C ASP A 41 -2.81 -2.69 0.79
N SER A 42 -3.68 -3.53 0.23
CA SER A 42 -4.66 -3.11 -0.77
C SER A 42 -5.61 -2.05 -0.21
N MET A 43 -5.98 -2.16 1.07
CA MET A 43 -6.77 -1.15 1.76
C MET A 43 -6.00 0.17 1.89
N ALA A 44 -4.74 0.11 2.35
CA ALA A 44 -3.91 1.29 2.54
C ALA A 44 -3.64 2.03 1.22
N ILE A 45 -3.31 1.30 0.16
CA ILE A 45 -3.04 1.86 -1.18
C ILE A 45 -4.30 2.55 -1.73
N LEU A 46 -5.47 1.91 -1.65
CA LEU A 46 -6.72 2.49 -2.15
C LEU A 46 -7.17 3.70 -1.31
N MET A 47 -6.94 3.68 0.01
CA MET A 47 -7.13 4.86 0.86
C MET A 47 -6.19 6.00 0.47
N ALA A 48 -4.91 5.69 0.21
CA ALA A 48 -3.93 6.69 -0.21
C ALA A 48 -4.33 7.35 -1.54
N TYR A 49 -4.81 6.57 -2.52
CA TYR A 49 -5.31 7.12 -3.79
C TYR A 49 -6.58 7.97 -3.64
N GLN A 50 -7.38 7.75 -2.59
CA GLN A 50 -8.57 8.56 -2.31
C GLN A 50 -8.29 9.78 -1.41
N SER A 51 -7.06 9.92 -0.89
CA SER A 51 -6.70 10.99 0.04
C SER A 51 -6.27 12.26 -0.71
N PRO A 52 -7.05 13.36 -0.68
CA PRO A 52 -6.72 14.58 -1.41
C PRO A 52 -5.42 15.26 -0.95
N GLU A 53 -5.00 15.01 0.29
CA GLU A 53 -3.78 15.53 0.89
C GLU A 53 -2.49 14.83 0.43
N LEU A 54 -2.58 13.66 -0.21
CA LEU A 54 -1.42 12.85 -0.60
C LEU A 54 -1.16 12.91 -2.10
N GLU A 55 0.05 13.24 -2.53
CA GLU A 55 0.53 13.12 -3.90
C GLU A 55 1.35 11.83 -4.02
N ILE A 56 0.76 10.78 -4.59
CA ILE A 56 1.45 9.49 -4.78
C ILE A 56 2.46 9.62 -5.93
N LEU A 57 3.75 9.52 -5.61
CA LEU A 57 4.83 9.59 -6.61
C LEU A 57 5.07 8.25 -7.32
N GLY A 58 4.71 7.15 -6.66
CA GLY A 58 4.91 5.79 -7.15
C GLY A 58 4.75 4.74 -6.06
N LEU A 59 4.66 3.48 -6.50
CA LEU A 59 4.70 2.31 -5.64
C LEU A 59 6.02 1.56 -5.88
N THR A 60 6.65 1.10 -4.80
CA THR A 60 7.75 0.13 -4.88
C THR A 60 7.28 -1.19 -4.31
N THR A 61 7.63 -2.29 -4.97
CA THR A 61 7.14 -3.62 -4.55
C THR A 61 8.22 -4.49 -3.92
N ILE A 62 7.84 -5.24 -2.89
CA ILE A 62 8.73 -6.16 -2.17
C ILE A 62 8.02 -7.51 -1.93
N PHE A 63 8.77 -8.52 -1.48
CA PHE A 63 8.23 -9.78 -0.99
C PHE A 63 7.71 -9.62 0.45
N GLY A 64 6.83 -10.52 0.90
CA GLY A 64 6.37 -10.58 2.28
C GLY A 64 5.05 -11.36 2.35
N ASN A 65 3.92 -10.68 2.21
CA ASN A 65 2.61 -11.31 2.05
C ASN A 65 2.56 -12.22 0.82
N VAL A 66 3.20 -11.79 -0.26
CA VAL A 66 3.38 -12.55 -1.50
C VAL A 66 4.82 -12.45 -2.03
N THR A 67 5.12 -13.13 -3.13
CA THR A 67 6.39 -12.94 -3.84
C THR A 67 6.46 -11.53 -4.43
N THR A 68 7.66 -10.98 -4.64
CA THR A 68 7.83 -9.66 -5.25
C THR A 68 7.13 -9.55 -6.62
N GLU A 69 7.12 -10.63 -7.42
CA GLU A 69 6.42 -10.66 -8.71
C GLU A 69 4.91 -10.52 -8.54
N ASN A 70 4.31 -11.25 -7.60
CA ASN A 70 2.88 -11.14 -7.30
C ASN A 70 2.56 -9.76 -6.70
N ALA A 71 3.44 -9.22 -5.84
CA ALA A 71 3.30 -7.89 -5.28
C ALA A 71 3.28 -6.83 -6.40
N THR A 72 4.20 -6.90 -7.36
CA THR A 72 4.20 -6.04 -8.56
C THR A 72 2.89 -6.17 -9.34
N ARG A 73 2.46 -7.40 -9.62
CA ARG A 73 1.23 -7.68 -10.35
C ARG A 73 0.00 -7.15 -9.61
N ASN A 74 -0.02 -7.16 -8.28
CA ASN A 74 -1.11 -6.62 -7.47
C ASN A 74 -1.07 -5.09 -7.39
N ALA A 75 0.11 -4.47 -7.22
CA ALA A 75 0.26 -3.01 -7.19
C ALA A 75 -0.20 -2.35 -8.50
N LEU A 76 0.13 -2.95 -9.65
CA LEU A 76 -0.34 -2.51 -10.97
C LEU A 76 -1.87 -2.61 -11.07
N LEU A 77 -2.43 -3.75 -10.66
CA LEU A 77 -3.88 -3.96 -10.67
C LEU A 77 -4.61 -2.96 -9.75
N LEU A 78 -4.09 -2.71 -8.55
CA LEU A 78 -4.68 -1.75 -7.61
C LEU A 78 -4.64 -0.33 -8.18
N SER A 79 -3.58 0.04 -8.89
CA SER A 79 -3.46 1.32 -9.60
C SER A 79 -4.50 1.45 -10.71
N GLU A 80 -4.77 0.38 -11.47
CA GLU A 80 -5.86 0.34 -12.46
C GLU A 80 -7.24 0.45 -11.81
N ILE A 81 -7.50 -0.32 -10.75
CA ILE A 81 -8.76 -0.30 -9.99
C ILE A 81 -9.03 1.11 -9.41
N ALA A 82 -7.98 1.78 -8.92
CA ALA A 82 -8.08 3.15 -8.41
C ALA A 82 -8.44 4.17 -9.51
N GLY A 83 -8.19 3.84 -10.78
CA GLY A 83 -8.26 4.79 -11.90
C GLY A 83 -6.99 5.63 -12.04
N CYS A 84 -5.86 5.13 -11.52
CA CYS A 84 -4.55 5.79 -11.53
C CYS A 84 -3.47 4.97 -12.27
N PRO A 85 -3.72 4.46 -13.49
CA PRO A 85 -2.79 3.55 -14.19
C PRO A 85 -1.45 4.21 -14.58
N GLY A 86 -1.36 5.54 -14.54
CA GLY A 86 -0.13 6.29 -14.84
C GLY A 86 0.87 6.37 -13.69
N ILE A 87 0.51 5.91 -12.48
CA ILE A 87 1.41 5.93 -11.33
C ILE A 87 2.48 4.84 -11.50
N PRO A 88 3.78 5.18 -11.43
CA PRO A 88 4.83 4.21 -11.68
C PRO A 88 4.89 3.15 -10.58
N VAL A 89 5.00 1.88 -11.00
CA VAL A 89 5.29 0.75 -10.11
C VAL A 89 6.70 0.25 -10.41
N ALA A 90 7.59 0.32 -9.43
CA ALA A 90 8.98 -0.13 -9.55
C ALA A 90 9.19 -1.42 -8.75
N GLU A 91 9.62 -2.48 -9.42
CA GLU A 91 9.84 -3.77 -8.77
C GLU A 91 11.13 -3.79 -7.97
N GLY A 92 11.05 -4.32 -6.75
CA GLY A 92 12.15 -4.38 -5.80
C GLY A 92 12.88 -5.71 -5.74
N SER A 93 13.50 -5.96 -4.58
CA SER A 93 14.29 -7.17 -4.37
C SER A 93 13.42 -8.43 -4.40
N PRO A 94 13.86 -9.55 -5.03
CA PRO A 94 13.15 -10.82 -4.99
C PRO A 94 13.32 -11.60 -3.67
N GLY A 95 14.13 -11.10 -2.73
CA GLY A 95 14.42 -11.75 -1.45
C GLY A 95 15.23 -10.86 -0.51
N PRO A 96 15.50 -11.32 0.73
CA PRO A 96 16.15 -10.52 1.76
C PRO A 96 17.63 -10.26 1.43
N LEU A 97 18.26 -9.30 2.11
CA LEU A 97 19.65 -8.92 1.90
C LEU A 97 20.64 -10.08 2.05
N LYS A 98 20.37 -11.00 2.99
CA LYS A 98 21.19 -12.19 3.22
C LYS A 98 21.06 -13.25 2.13
N GLY A 99 20.11 -13.07 1.21
CA GLY A 99 19.72 -14.05 0.21
C GLY A 99 18.86 -15.18 0.77
N GLY A 100 18.42 -16.07 -0.12
CA GLY A 100 17.49 -17.16 0.18
C GLY A 100 16.12 -16.94 -0.44
N ILE A 101 15.27 -17.96 -0.37
CA ILE A 101 13.89 -17.90 -0.85
C ILE A 101 13.06 -17.26 0.28
N PRO A 102 12.41 -16.11 0.04
CA PRO A 102 11.57 -15.48 1.06
C PRO A 102 10.40 -16.38 1.42
N ARG A 103 10.02 -16.38 2.70
CA ARG A 103 8.75 -17.00 3.12
C ARG A 103 7.63 -16.01 2.82
N VAL A 104 6.55 -16.52 2.24
CA VAL A 104 5.36 -15.72 1.93
C VAL A 104 4.19 -16.10 2.82
N ALA A 105 3.34 -15.12 3.17
CA ALA A 105 2.16 -15.32 4.03
C ALA A 105 0.89 -15.67 3.22
N ASP A 106 0.99 -16.61 2.27
CA ASP A 106 -0.11 -17.03 1.40
C ASP A 106 -1.29 -17.66 2.17
N PHE A 107 -1.03 -18.22 3.34
CA PHE A 107 -2.05 -18.74 4.25
C PHE A 107 -2.90 -17.64 4.91
N VAL A 108 -2.44 -16.38 4.90
CA VAL A 108 -3.15 -15.21 5.42
C VAL A 108 -3.81 -14.41 4.29
N HIS A 109 -3.09 -14.18 3.18
CA HIS A 109 -3.54 -13.30 2.09
C HIS A 109 -4.03 -14.03 0.84
N GLY A 110 -3.97 -15.37 0.82
CA GLY A 110 -4.30 -16.17 -0.36
C GLY A 110 -3.12 -16.33 -1.31
N LYS A 111 -3.24 -17.25 -2.28
CA LYS A 111 -2.16 -17.58 -3.22
C LYS A 111 -1.84 -16.42 -4.18
N ASP A 112 -2.85 -15.61 -4.47
CA ASP A 112 -2.73 -14.40 -5.29
C ASP A 112 -2.44 -13.14 -4.46
N GLY A 113 -2.43 -13.22 -3.12
CA GLY A 113 -2.30 -12.07 -2.22
C GLY A 113 -3.57 -11.23 -2.04
N LEU A 114 -4.65 -11.55 -2.77
CA LEU A 114 -5.90 -10.79 -2.79
C LEU A 114 -7.08 -11.66 -2.36
N GLY A 115 -6.86 -12.63 -1.46
CA GLY A 115 -7.92 -13.47 -0.93
C GLY A 115 -8.48 -14.50 -1.91
N ASN A 116 -7.71 -14.89 -2.93
CA ASN A 116 -8.07 -15.86 -3.96
C ASN A 116 -9.31 -15.46 -4.77
N ILE A 117 -9.45 -14.16 -5.07
CA ILE A 117 -10.51 -13.67 -5.95
C ILE A 117 -10.13 -13.76 -7.44
N PHE A 118 -8.85 -14.01 -7.76
CA PHE A 118 -8.35 -14.33 -9.10
C PHE A 118 -8.79 -13.34 -10.20
N ILE A 119 -8.63 -12.04 -9.94
CA ILE A 119 -8.87 -10.99 -10.93
C ILE A 119 -7.93 -11.17 -12.13
N PRO A 120 -8.36 -10.82 -13.36
CA PRO A 120 -7.47 -10.75 -14.52
C PRO A 120 -6.17 -9.97 -14.25
N PRO A 121 -5.08 -10.31 -14.96
CA PRO A 121 -3.83 -9.57 -14.85
C PRO A 121 -3.99 -8.13 -15.34
N PRO A 122 -3.18 -7.17 -14.83
CA PRO A 122 -3.21 -5.79 -15.26
C PRO A 122 -2.72 -5.65 -16.71
N GLU A 123 -3.19 -4.61 -17.40
CA GLU A 123 -2.70 -4.23 -18.73
C GLU A 123 -1.42 -3.37 -18.63
N THR A 124 -1.31 -2.60 -17.55
CA THR A 124 -0.16 -1.77 -17.21
C THR A 124 1.07 -2.59 -16.87
N LYS A 125 2.24 -1.98 -17.04
CA LYS A 125 3.54 -2.61 -16.80
C LYS A 125 4.33 -1.83 -15.77
N LYS A 126 5.11 -2.55 -14.96
CA LYS A 126 6.14 -1.96 -14.11
C LYS A 126 7.12 -1.16 -14.96
N ILE A 127 7.73 -0.14 -14.35
CA ILE A 127 8.82 0.60 -15.00
C ILE A 127 10.10 -0.25 -15.02
N GLU A 128 10.96 -0.02 -16.01
CA GLU A 128 12.27 -0.67 -16.11
C GLU A 128 13.30 -0.01 -15.18
N LYS A 129 13.01 -0.01 -13.88
CA LYS A 129 13.86 0.55 -12.83
C LYS A 129 13.66 -0.22 -11.53
N LEU A 130 14.77 -0.58 -10.89
CA LEU A 130 14.75 -1.21 -9.57
C LEU A 130 14.17 -0.26 -8.53
N ALA A 131 13.34 -0.77 -7.62
CA ALA A 131 12.73 0.00 -6.53
C ALA A 131 13.75 0.86 -5.75
N SER A 132 14.89 0.30 -5.36
CA SER A 132 15.94 1.05 -4.64
C SER A 132 16.52 2.21 -5.44
N ALA A 133 16.62 2.08 -6.77
CA ALA A 133 17.03 3.18 -7.65
C ALA A 133 15.92 4.23 -7.75
N PHE A 134 14.67 3.79 -7.91
CA PHE A 134 13.50 4.68 -7.96
C PHE A 134 13.36 5.52 -6.69
N LEU A 135 13.54 4.91 -5.51
CA LEU A 135 13.56 5.61 -4.22
C LEU A 135 14.64 6.69 -4.19
N VAL A 136 15.89 6.35 -4.54
CA VAL A 136 17.00 7.32 -4.54
C VAL A 136 16.74 8.46 -5.51
N ASP A 137 16.25 8.16 -6.72
CA ASP A 137 15.96 9.17 -7.74
C ASP A 137 14.89 10.15 -7.24
N LYS A 138 13.76 9.63 -6.74
CA LYS A 138 12.63 10.48 -6.29
C LYS A 138 12.96 11.29 -5.05
N VAL A 139 13.66 10.71 -4.09
CA VAL A 139 14.12 11.43 -2.89
C VAL A 139 15.15 12.51 -3.26
N SER A 140 15.99 12.26 -4.27
CA SER A 140 16.95 13.27 -4.77
C SER A 140 16.31 14.37 -5.61
N GLU A 141 15.21 14.05 -6.32
CA GLU A 141 14.41 15.00 -7.08
C GLU A 141 13.69 15.99 -6.15
N TYR A 142 13.26 15.54 -4.96
CA TYR A 142 12.54 16.35 -3.98
C TYR A 142 13.14 16.21 -2.56
N PRO A 143 14.36 16.71 -2.32
CA PRO A 143 15.04 16.56 -1.03
C PRO A 143 14.26 17.26 0.08
N GLY A 144 13.99 16.53 1.17
CA GLY A 144 13.23 16.99 2.33
C GLY A 144 11.71 17.00 2.13
N GLU A 145 11.19 16.54 0.98
CA GLU A 145 9.74 16.56 0.70
C GLU A 145 9.08 15.17 0.66
N VAL A 146 9.83 14.11 0.30
CA VAL A 146 9.25 12.77 0.09
C VAL A 146 9.14 12.02 1.41
N THR A 147 7.92 11.63 1.76
CA THR A 147 7.64 10.61 2.78
C THR A 147 7.61 9.23 2.12
N ILE A 148 8.21 8.24 2.78
CA ILE A 148 8.14 6.84 2.36
C ILE A 148 7.29 6.09 3.38
N LEU A 149 6.22 5.45 2.93
CA LEU A 149 5.42 4.54 3.73
C LEU A 149 5.85 3.11 3.42
N ALA A 150 6.57 2.47 4.34
CA ALA A 150 7.08 1.11 4.21
C ALA A 150 6.13 0.13 4.91
N LEU A 151 5.44 -0.66 4.10
CA LEU A 151 4.37 -1.58 4.47
C LEU A 151 4.80 -3.05 4.48
N GLY A 152 5.96 -3.35 3.90
CA GLY A 152 6.58 -4.67 3.86
C GLY A 152 8.01 -4.71 4.44
N PRO A 153 8.75 -5.81 4.22
CA PRO A 153 10.16 -5.94 4.58
C PRO A 153 11.02 -4.79 4.03
N LEU A 154 11.93 -4.27 4.86
CA LEU A 154 12.68 -3.02 4.59
C LEU A 154 13.84 -3.15 3.59
N THR A 155 13.88 -4.24 2.81
CA THR A 155 14.98 -4.56 1.90
C THR A 155 15.22 -3.47 0.86
N ASN A 156 14.15 -2.95 0.23
CA ASN A 156 14.25 -1.89 -0.78
C ASN A 156 14.87 -0.61 -0.20
N LEU A 157 14.43 -0.22 1.01
CA LEU A 157 14.93 0.95 1.71
C LEU A 157 16.39 0.76 2.15
N ALA A 158 16.75 -0.41 2.69
CA ALA A 158 18.13 -0.70 3.07
C ALA A 158 19.07 -0.68 1.85
N LEU A 159 18.61 -1.17 0.70
CA LEU A 159 19.34 -1.07 -0.56
C LEU A 159 19.47 0.38 -1.05
N ALA A 160 18.44 1.21 -0.87
CA ALA A 160 18.49 2.64 -1.20
C ALA A 160 19.52 3.38 -0.32
N VAL A 161 19.51 3.14 1.00
CA VAL A 161 20.51 3.67 1.95
C VAL A 161 21.94 3.25 1.56
N LYS A 162 22.14 1.99 1.17
CA LYS A 162 23.45 1.49 0.71
C LYS A 162 23.89 2.07 -0.63
N ARG A 163 22.93 2.39 -1.51
CA ARG A 163 23.19 2.95 -2.84
C ARG A 163 23.60 4.42 -2.78
N ASP A 164 23.03 5.17 -1.85
CA ASP A 164 23.29 6.60 -1.67
C ASP A 164 23.37 6.94 -0.19
N SER A 165 24.59 7.24 0.29
CA SER A 165 24.86 7.58 1.68
C SER A 165 24.15 8.86 2.17
N THR A 166 23.66 9.69 1.25
CA THR A 166 22.89 10.91 1.57
C THR A 166 21.39 10.67 1.58
N PHE A 167 20.91 9.49 1.16
CA PHE A 167 19.48 9.15 1.09
C PHE A 167 18.74 9.43 2.40
N ALA A 168 19.30 8.97 3.53
CA ALA A 168 18.72 9.15 4.85
C ALA A 168 18.53 10.63 5.25
N SER A 169 19.43 11.51 4.80
CA SER A 169 19.33 12.96 5.05
C SER A 169 18.37 13.69 4.10
N LYS A 170 18.05 13.08 2.95
CA LYS A 170 17.19 13.67 1.91
C LYS A 170 15.74 13.24 2.03
N VAL A 171 15.45 12.07 2.60
CA VAL A 171 14.06 11.66 2.85
C VAL A 171 13.44 12.57 3.92
N LYS A 172 12.20 13.02 3.71
CA LYS A 172 11.48 13.83 4.71
C LYS A 172 11.23 13.00 5.96
N ARG A 173 10.71 11.80 5.75
CA ARG A 173 10.31 10.85 6.78
C ARG A 173 10.12 9.44 6.20
N ILE A 174 10.44 8.43 6.98
CA ILE A 174 10.08 7.04 6.68
C ILE A 174 9.08 6.59 7.76
N VAL A 175 7.89 6.19 7.35
CA VAL A 175 6.90 5.57 8.23
C VAL A 175 6.94 4.07 8.01
N VAL A 176 7.31 3.31 9.03
CA VAL A 176 7.49 1.85 8.96
C VAL A 176 6.32 1.18 9.65
N LEU A 177 5.58 0.35 8.93
CA LEU A 177 4.73 -0.68 9.52
C LEU A 177 5.61 -1.88 9.86
N GLY A 178 5.88 -2.08 11.15
CA GLY A 178 6.67 -3.23 11.56
C GLY A 178 7.16 -3.19 13.00
N GLY A 179 7.60 -4.36 13.47
CA GLY A 179 8.11 -4.55 14.81
C GLY A 179 7.02 -4.76 15.86
N SER A 180 7.45 -5.20 17.04
CA SER A 180 6.57 -5.37 18.19
C SER A 180 7.29 -4.86 19.44
N PHE A 181 6.81 -3.75 20.00
CA PHE A 181 7.45 -3.07 21.12
C PHE A 181 6.69 -3.36 22.40
N PHE A 182 7.32 -4.12 23.31
CA PHE A 182 6.70 -4.57 24.57
C PHE A 182 5.39 -5.36 24.37
N ALA A 183 5.29 -6.07 23.24
CA ALA A 183 4.16 -6.93 22.88
C ALA A 183 4.67 -8.21 22.20
N LEU A 184 3.77 -9.16 21.91
CA LEU A 184 4.11 -10.38 21.19
C LEU A 184 4.24 -10.11 19.69
N GLY A 185 5.07 -10.91 19.02
CA GLY A 185 5.14 -10.97 17.55
C GLY A 185 3.99 -11.77 16.91
N ASN A 186 3.83 -11.66 15.59
CA ASN A 186 2.81 -12.38 14.80
C ASN A 186 3.39 -13.54 13.96
N VAL A 187 4.71 -13.58 13.72
CA VAL A 187 5.37 -14.75 13.09
C VAL A 187 5.76 -15.78 14.13
N ASN A 188 6.32 -15.31 15.22
CA ASN A 188 6.63 -16.06 16.42
C ASN A 188 6.50 -15.11 17.63
N PRO A 189 6.56 -15.61 18.88
CA PRO A 189 6.33 -14.76 20.05
C PRO A 189 7.22 -13.50 20.15
N ALA A 190 8.37 -13.47 19.46
CA ALA A 190 9.34 -12.38 19.53
C ALA A 190 9.34 -11.44 18.31
N ALA A 191 8.82 -11.86 17.15
CA ALA A 191 9.04 -11.16 15.89
C ALA A 191 7.76 -10.87 15.10
N GLU A 192 7.72 -9.66 14.56
CA GLU A 192 6.73 -9.19 13.61
C GLU A 192 7.17 -9.53 12.18
N ALA A 193 6.20 -9.80 11.29
CA ALA A 193 6.38 -10.29 9.92
C ALA A 193 7.35 -9.50 9.05
N ASN A 194 7.18 -8.18 8.93
CA ASN A 194 8.00 -7.34 8.07
C ASN A 194 9.46 -7.31 8.54
N ILE A 195 9.68 -7.16 9.86
CA ILE A 195 11.02 -7.18 10.45
C ILE A 195 11.64 -8.58 10.37
N TYR A 196 10.84 -9.63 10.55
CA TYR A 196 11.30 -11.01 10.41
C TYR A 196 11.65 -11.37 8.96
N GLY A 197 10.99 -10.74 7.98
CA GLY A 197 11.23 -10.93 6.56
C GLY A 197 12.64 -10.57 6.12
N ASP A 198 13.21 -9.50 6.69
CA ASP A 198 14.60 -9.11 6.46
C ASP A 198 15.16 -8.32 7.67
N PRO A 199 15.60 -9.02 8.74
CA PRO A 199 16.08 -8.36 9.95
C PRO A 199 17.37 -7.58 9.72
N GLU A 200 18.24 -8.03 8.80
CA GLU A 200 19.44 -7.30 8.41
C GLU A 200 19.10 -5.97 7.71
N ALA A 201 18.07 -5.95 6.86
CA ALA A 201 17.60 -4.69 6.27
C ALA A 201 16.97 -3.76 7.31
N ALA A 202 16.20 -4.32 8.24
CA ALA A 202 15.59 -3.55 9.31
C ALA A 202 16.65 -2.82 10.16
N ASP A 203 17.72 -3.53 10.56
CA ASP A 203 18.83 -2.94 11.31
C ASP A 203 19.50 -1.80 10.52
N VAL A 204 19.75 -1.98 9.22
CA VAL A 204 20.30 -0.93 8.34
C VAL A 204 19.40 0.30 8.30
N VAL A 205 18.08 0.14 8.19
CA VAL A 205 17.15 1.26 8.12
C VAL A 205 17.04 1.96 9.48
N PHE A 206 16.84 1.23 10.57
CA PHE A 206 16.72 1.82 11.91
C PHE A 206 18.01 2.50 12.38
N THR A 207 19.17 2.09 11.88
CA THR A 207 20.46 2.73 12.21
C THR A 207 20.93 3.76 11.16
N SER A 208 20.13 4.03 10.13
CA SER A 208 20.50 4.91 9.01
C SER A 208 20.64 6.40 9.34
N GLY A 209 20.07 6.85 10.46
CA GLY A 209 19.98 8.26 10.83
C GLY A 209 18.86 9.03 10.11
N ALA A 210 17.98 8.37 9.36
CA ALA A 210 16.79 8.97 8.79
C ALA A 210 15.76 9.34 9.89
N ASN A 211 14.84 10.24 9.57
CA ASN A 211 13.67 10.52 10.41
C ASN A 211 12.63 9.38 10.25
N ILE A 212 12.50 8.52 11.27
CA ILE A 212 11.71 7.28 11.18
C ILE A 212 10.63 7.26 12.26
N ASP A 213 9.38 7.06 11.82
CA ASP A 213 8.25 6.69 12.68
C ASP A 213 8.03 5.18 12.53
N VAL A 214 7.87 4.45 13.64
CA VAL A 214 7.62 3.00 13.60
C VAL A 214 6.27 2.69 14.23
N ILE A 215 5.39 2.06 13.44
CA ILE A 215 4.05 1.66 13.81
C ILE A 215 4.05 0.13 13.97
N GLY A 216 4.30 -0.32 15.20
CA GLY A 216 4.40 -1.74 15.54
C GLY A 216 3.08 -2.39 15.96
N LEU A 217 3.11 -3.72 16.16
CA LEU A 217 1.96 -4.53 16.58
C LEU A 217 1.32 -4.06 17.89
N ASN A 218 2.12 -3.48 18.80
CA ASN A 218 1.64 -2.89 20.04
C ASN A 218 0.61 -1.77 19.82
N ILE A 219 0.57 -1.14 18.63
CA ILE A 219 -0.43 -0.14 18.24
C ILE A 219 -1.46 -0.78 17.29
N THR A 220 -1.01 -1.46 16.23
CA THR A 220 -1.91 -1.90 15.16
C THR A 220 -2.92 -2.95 15.61
N THR A 221 -2.58 -3.79 16.60
CA THR A 221 -3.53 -4.77 17.17
C THR A 221 -4.65 -4.13 18.01
N GLN A 222 -4.56 -2.84 18.31
CA GLN A 222 -5.63 -2.09 18.97
C GLN A 222 -6.67 -1.57 17.97
N VAL A 223 -6.32 -1.45 16.68
CA VAL A 223 -7.21 -0.95 15.62
C VAL A 223 -7.84 -2.13 14.89
N LYS A 224 -9.16 -2.26 15.02
CA LYS A 224 -9.92 -3.39 14.46
C LYS A 224 -11.09 -2.89 13.65
N MET A 225 -11.34 -3.54 12.52
CA MET A 225 -12.65 -3.50 11.87
C MET A 225 -13.42 -4.74 12.29
N THR A 226 -14.54 -4.54 12.96
CA THR A 226 -15.46 -5.60 13.35
C THR A 226 -16.24 -6.12 12.13
N ASP A 227 -16.94 -7.24 12.29
CA ASP A 227 -17.88 -7.72 11.28
C ASP A 227 -18.93 -6.66 10.89
N ALA A 228 -19.39 -5.86 11.86
CA ALA A 228 -20.33 -4.77 11.60
C ALA A 228 -19.71 -3.68 10.70
N ASP A 229 -18.45 -3.32 10.94
CA ASP A 229 -17.74 -2.33 10.11
C ASP A 229 -17.50 -2.86 8.69
N LEU A 230 -17.19 -4.15 8.55
CA LEU A 230 -17.05 -4.81 7.24
C LEU A 230 -18.38 -4.87 6.49
N ASP A 231 -19.49 -5.14 7.18
CA ASP A 231 -20.83 -5.12 6.60
C ASP A 231 -21.27 -3.71 6.21
N GLU A 232 -20.92 -2.69 7.01
CA GLU A 232 -21.14 -1.28 6.68
C GLU A 232 -20.33 -0.88 5.43
N LEU A 233 -19.04 -1.23 5.37
CA LEU A 233 -18.20 -1.01 4.20
C LEU A 233 -18.87 -1.60 2.95
N LYS A 234 -19.32 -2.85 3.03
CA LYS A 234 -19.98 -3.55 1.91
C LYS A 234 -21.27 -2.87 1.45
N GLN A 235 -22.02 -2.26 2.37
CA GLN A 235 -23.28 -1.57 2.08
C GLN A 235 -23.08 -0.11 1.63
N SER A 236 -21.87 0.43 1.79
CA SER A 236 -21.55 1.80 1.40
C SER A 236 -21.53 2.00 -0.12
N ASN A 237 -21.67 3.25 -0.55
CA ASN A 237 -21.48 3.67 -1.94
C ASN A 237 -20.00 3.96 -2.28
N GLY A 238 -19.05 3.47 -1.47
CA GLY A 238 -17.63 3.69 -1.70
C GLY A 238 -17.16 3.07 -3.01
N LYS A 239 -16.40 3.83 -3.82
CA LYS A 239 -15.93 3.40 -5.15
C LYS A 239 -15.28 2.02 -5.18
N HIS A 240 -14.55 1.67 -4.11
CA HIS A 240 -13.81 0.41 -4.00
C HIS A 240 -14.38 -0.55 -2.94
N ALA A 241 -15.53 -0.24 -2.36
CA ALA A 241 -16.08 -0.95 -1.21
C ALA A 241 -16.34 -2.43 -1.50
N GLN A 242 -16.95 -2.75 -2.64
CA GLN A 242 -17.24 -4.13 -3.02
C GLN A 242 -15.97 -4.96 -3.24
N PHE A 243 -14.94 -4.36 -3.85
CA PHE A 243 -13.64 -5.00 -4.04
C PHE A 243 -12.97 -5.29 -2.69
N LEU A 244 -12.87 -4.28 -1.82
CA LEU A 244 -12.29 -4.42 -0.49
C LEU A 244 -13.03 -5.46 0.35
N SER A 245 -14.36 -5.45 0.32
CA SER A 245 -15.19 -6.42 1.03
C SER A 245 -14.94 -7.86 0.56
N ASN A 246 -14.73 -8.06 -0.75
CA ASN A 246 -14.46 -9.38 -1.31
C ASN A 246 -13.11 -9.93 -0.86
N ILE A 247 -12.05 -9.11 -0.90
CA ILE A 247 -10.71 -9.54 -0.45
C ILE A 247 -10.66 -9.75 1.07
N CYS A 248 -11.32 -8.88 1.85
CA CYS A 248 -11.32 -8.95 3.32
C CYS A 248 -11.97 -10.22 3.86
N LYS A 249 -12.87 -10.85 3.11
CA LYS A 249 -13.51 -12.11 3.54
C LYS A 249 -12.48 -13.19 3.87
N PHE A 250 -11.47 -13.36 3.01
CA PHE A 250 -10.43 -14.37 3.22
C PHE A 250 -9.58 -14.06 4.47
N TYR A 251 -9.20 -12.79 4.63
CA TYR A 251 -8.41 -12.30 5.77
C TYR A 251 -9.17 -12.46 7.09
N ARG A 252 -10.46 -12.13 7.10
CA ARG A 252 -11.35 -12.27 8.25
C ARG A 252 -11.53 -13.73 8.66
N ASP A 253 -11.74 -14.64 7.70
CA ASP A 253 -11.86 -16.08 7.99
C ASP A 253 -10.57 -16.63 8.62
N TRP A 254 -9.40 -16.13 8.22
CA TRP A 254 -8.13 -16.45 8.89
C TRP A 254 -8.07 -15.91 10.32
N HIS A 255 -8.42 -14.64 10.57
CA HIS A 255 -8.39 -14.03 11.91
C HIS A 255 -9.33 -14.72 12.90
N VAL A 256 -10.53 -15.09 12.45
CA VAL A 256 -11.48 -15.85 13.28
C VAL A 256 -10.87 -17.18 13.70
N LYS A 257 -10.22 -17.88 12.77
CA LYS A 257 -9.63 -19.20 13.01
C LYS A 257 -8.37 -19.14 13.87
N SER A 258 -7.49 -18.19 13.61
CA SER A 258 -6.16 -18.11 14.21
C SER A 258 -6.18 -17.38 15.54
N ASP A 259 -6.92 -16.27 15.62
CA ASP A 259 -6.88 -15.34 16.76
C ASP A 259 -8.18 -15.31 17.57
N GLY A 260 -9.26 -15.93 17.07
CA GLY A 260 -10.59 -15.83 17.67
C GLY A 260 -11.21 -14.43 17.56
N VAL A 261 -10.72 -13.61 16.61
CA VAL A 261 -11.18 -12.24 16.38
C VAL A 261 -12.26 -12.22 15.30
N TYR A 262 -13.46 -11.78 15.65
CA TYR A 262 -14.58 -11.58 14.71
C TYR A 262 -14.47 -10.21 14.03
N GLY A 263 -13.64 -10.17 12.99
CA GLY A 263 -13.25 -8.97 12.27
C GLY A 263 -11.85 -9.12 11.68
N ILE A 264 -11.18 -7.99 11.45
CA ILE A 264 -9.79 -7.93 10.99
C ILE A 264 -9.01 -6.88 11.79
N PHE A 265 -7.71 -7.08 11.97
CA PHE A 265 -6.83 -6.00 12.40
C PHE A 265 -6.58 -5.06 11.21
N PHE A 266 -6.73 -3.76 11.43
CA PHE A 266 -6.59 -2.74 10.38
C PHE A 266 -5.16 -2.23 10.29
N MET A 267 -4.20 -3.17 10.15
CA MET A 267 -2.80 -2.93 10.45
C MET A 267 -2.17 -1.89 9.54
N THR A 268 -2.18 -2.14 8.23
CA THR A 268 -1.51 -1.29 7.24
C THR A 268 -2.14 0.09 7.08
N PRO A 269 -3.48 0.24 7.02
CA PRO A 269 -4.09 1.56 6.91
C PRO A 269 -3.88 2.46 8.14
N SER A 270 -3.55 1.89 9.29
CA SER A 270 -3.22 2.68 10.49
C SER A 270 -1.87 3.40 10.40
N ALA A 271 -1.05 3.08 9.40
CA ALA A 271 0.25 3.72 9.15
C ALA A 271 0.18 4.85 8.10
N LEU A 272 -0.96 5.03 7.42
CA LEU A 272 -1.22 6.11 6.47
C LEU A 272 -1.56 7.42 7.20
#